data_AF-A0A8T5MXH4-F1
#
_entry.id   AF-A0A8T5MXH4-F1
#
_cell.length_a   1.000
_cell.length_b   1.000
_cell.length_c   1.000
_cell.angle_alpha   90.00
_cell.angle_beta   90.00
_cell.angle_gamma   90.00
#
_symmetry.space_group_name_H-M   'P 1'
#
loop_
_entity.id
_entity.type
_entity.pdbx_description
1 polymer ?
#
loop_
_entity_poly.entity_id
_entity_poly.type
_entity_poly.pdbx_seq_one_letter_code
_entity_poly.pdbx_strand_id
1 'polypeptide(L)' 'MFQIDIKTHNTVEMIDITKDLQDIVEKSNIKYGLCIIFYSHTTAGLTINENADPSVKSDILMETNSMMHFSFCK' A
#
# COMPACT_ATOMS: atom_id res chain seq x y z
N MET A 1 -15.57 9.89 -7.19
CA MET A 1 -14.47 8.92 -7.34
C MET A 1 -13.17 9.71 -7.26
N PHE A 2 -12.26 9.31 -6.38
CA PHE A 2 -11.00 10.02 -6.17
C PHE A 2 -9.86 9.17 -6.75
N GLN A 3 -8.80 9.83 -7.21
CA GLN A 3 -7.58 9.16 -7.68
C GLN A 3 -6.39 9.77 -6.95
N ILE A 4 -5.44 8.91 -6.59
CA ILE A 4 -4.14 9.28 -6.05
C ILE A 4 -3.06 8.57 -6.86
N ASP A 5 -1.97 9.27 -7.12
CA ASP A 5 -0.80 8.71 -7.80
C ASP A 5 0.27 8.43 -6.75
N ILE A 6 0.67 7.16 -6.63
CA ILE A 6 1.70 6.72 -5.69
C ILE A 6 3.00 6.51 -6.44
N LYS A 7 4.06 7.21 -6.02
CA LYS A 7 5.41 7.02 -6.56
C LYS A 7 6.16 5.99 -5.71
N THR A 8 6.67 4.95 -6.36
CA THR A 8 7.53 3.93 -5.75
C THR A 8 8.99 4.23 -6.06
N HIS A 9 9.89 3.89 -5.15
CA HIS A 9 11.33 4.14 -5.27
C HIS A 9 12.17 2.86 -5.27
N ASN A 10 11.61 1.75 -4.81
CA ASN A 10 12.30 0.46 -4.74
C ASN A 10 11.54 -0.63 -5.52
N THR A 11 12.24 -1.70 -5.90
CA THR A 11 11.63 -2.87 -6.58
C THR A 11 10.54 -3.52 -5.72
N VAL A 12 10.78 -3.58 -4.41
CA VAL A 12 9.83 -4.08 -3.42
C VAL A 12 9.73 -3.06 -2.30
N GLU A 13 8.53 -2.54 -2.09
CA GLU A 13 8.27 -1.43 -1.18
C GLU A 13 6.86 -1.55 -0.60
N MET A 14 6.72 -1.23 0.68
CA MET A 14 5.42 -0.96 1.29
C MET A 14 5.31 0.55 1.50
N ILE A 15 4.25 1.16 0.99
CA ILE A 15 3.99 2.60 1.14
C ILE A 15 2.73 2.74 1.98
N ASP A 16 2.81 3.53 3.05
CA ASP A 16 1.63 3.87 3.84
C ASP A 16 0.87 5.00 3.15
N ILE A 17 -0.36 4.70 2.73
CA ILE A 17 -1.28 5.62 2.04
C ILE A 17 -2.44 6.07 2.96
N THR A 18 -2.38 5.74 4.26
CA THR A 18 -3.48 6.00 5.21
C THR A 18 -3.84 7.47 5.27
N LYS A 19 -2.83 8.35 5.29
CA LYS A 19 -3.03 9.80 5.33
C LYS A 19 -3.70 10.33 4.07
N ASP A 20 -3.24 9.91 2.90
CA ASP A 20 -3.84 10.33 1.62
C ASP A 20 -5.31 9.90 1.52
N LEU A 21 -5.62 8.69 1.99
CA LEU A 21 -6.99 8.17 2.04
C LEU A 21 -7.85 8.90 3.07
N GLN A 22 -7.30 9.25 4.23
CA GLN A 22 -8.02 10.01 5.24
C GLN A 22 -8.42 11.39 4.70
N ASP A 23 -7.49 12.11 4.04
CA ASP A 23 -7.77 13.39 3.41
C ASP A 23 -8.88 13.29 2.36
N ILE A 24 -8.93 12.18 1.62
CA ILE A 24 -9.99 11.90 0.64
C ILE A 24 -11.34 11.64 1.31
N VAL A 25 -11.36 10.83 2.37
CA VAL A 25 -12.59 10.52 3.11
C VAL A 25 -13.16 11.78 3.74
N GLU A 26 -12.32 12.63 4.33
CA GLU A 26 -12.73 13.93 4.88
C GLU A 26 -13.31 14.85 3.78
N LYS A 27 -12.65 14.93 2.61
CA LYS A 27 -13.15 15.69 1.45
C LYS A 27 -14.46 15.15 0.89
N SER A 28 -14.74 13.85 1.05
CA SER A 28 -15.99 13.26 0.58
C SER A 28 -17.22 13.71 1.37
N ASN A 29 -17.03 14.22 2.60
CA ASN A 29 -18.08 14.63 3.53
C ASN A 29 -19.12 13.52 3.83
N ILE A 30 -18.76 12.26 3.63
CA ILE A 30 -19.58 11.08 3.95
C ILE A 30 -19.36 10.72 5.42
N LYS A 31 -20.43 10.69 6.21
CA LYS A 31 -20.35 10.33 7.63
C LYS A 31 -20.37 8.82 7.88
N TYR A 32 -21.13 8.08 7.07
CA TYR A 32 -21.30 6.64 7.19
C TYR A 32 -21.39 6.03 5.79
N GLY A 33 -20.61 4.99 5.53
CA GLY A 33 -20.55 4.35 4.23
C GLY A 33 -19.39 3.37 4.13
N LEU A 34 -19.09 2.94 2.90
CA LEU A 34 -17.97 2.06 2.59
C LEU A 34 -16.94 2.83 1.77
N CYS A 35 -15.67 2.74 2.18
CA CYS A 35 -14.54 3.18 1.38
C CYS A 35 -13.99 1.97 0.62
N ILE A 36 -14.14 1.96 -0.70
CA ILE A 36 -13.60 0.91 -1.57
C ILE A 36 -12.34 1.45 -2.21
N ILE A 37 -11.22 0.77 -1.97
CA ILE A 37 -9.92 1.10 -2.55
C ILE A 37 -9.62 0.06 -3.62
N PHE A 38 -9.31 0.53 -4.82
CA PHE A 38 -8.97 -0.30 -5.96
C PHE A 38 -7.70 0.23 -6.62
N TYR A 39 -6.88 -0.68 -7.14
CA TYR A 39 -5.69 -0.38 -7.92
C TYR A 39 -5.70 -1.23 -9.20
N SER A 40 -5.18 -0.68 -10.30
CA SER A 40 -5.25 -1.28 -11.64
C SER A 40 -3.97 -2.04 -12.04
N HIS A 41 -3.06 -2.27 -11.10
CA HIS A 41 -1.77 -2.91 -11.36
C HIS A 41 -1.79 -4.38 -10.95
N THR A 42 -1.12 -5.25 -11.71
CA THR A 42 -1.05 -6.69 -11.39
C THR A 42 0.16 -7.06 -10.52
N THR A 43 1.10 -6.14 -10.34
CA THR A 43 2.36 -6.34 -9.61
C THR A 43 2.43 -5.57 -8.29
N ALA A 44 1.33 -4.95 -7.88
CA ALA A 44 1.19 -4.28 -6.59
C ALA A 44 0.14 -5.01 -5.75
N GLY A 45 0.06 -4.69 -4.46
CA GLY A 45 -0.94 -5.21 -3.55
C GLY A 45 -1.45 -4.11 -2.62
N LEU A 46 -2.65 -4.29 -2.10
CA LEU A 46 -3.17 -3.50 -0.98
C LEU A 46 -3.33 -4.42 0.22
N THR A 47 -2.87 -3.96 1.38
CA THR A 47 -3.01 -4.66 2.65
C THR A 47 -3.30 -3.68 3.76
N ILE A 48 -3.96 -4.14 4.82
CA ILE A 48 -4.16 -3.41 6.07
C ILE A 48 -3.45 -4.22 7.15
N ASN A 49 -2.49 -3.58 7.81
CA ASN A 49 -1.70 -4.20 8.87
C ASN A 49 -1.37 -3.18 9.97
N GLU A 50 -0.62 -3.60 10.98
CA GLU A 50 -0.15 -2.76 12.06
C GLU A 50 0.80 -1.66 11.54
N ASN A 51 0.55 -0.43 11.97
CA ASN A 51 1.33 0.76 11.60
C ASN A 51 2.10 1.36 12.80
N ALA A 52 2.14 0.67 13.94
CA ALA A 52 2.81 1.13 15.15
C ALA A 52 4.28 0.67 15.22
N ASP A 53 4.54 -0.59 14.85
CA ASP A 53 5.88 -1.17 14.86
C ASP A 53 6.45 -1.25 13.42
N PRO A 54 7.54 -0.53 13.10
CA PRO A 54 8.18 -0.63 11.78
C PRO A 54 8.80 -2.02 11.49
N SER A 55 8.99 -2.87 12.50
CA SER A 55 9.49 -4.24 12.32
C SER A 55 8.54 -5.08 11.47
N VAL A 56 7.22 -4.94 11.66
CA VAL A 56 6.18 -5.70 10.94
C VAL A 56 6.28 -5.48 9.43
N LYS A 57 6.46 -4.23 9.01
CA LYS A 57 6.67 -3.88 7.60
C LYS A 57 7.94 -4.52 7.04
N SER A 58 9.01 -4.52 7.83
CA SER A 58 10.31 -5.07 7.42
C SER A 58 10.23 -6.60 7.26
N ASP A 59 9.56 -7.28 8.17
CA ASP A 59 9.37 -8.74 8.15
C ASP A 59 8.51 -9.16 6.95
N ILE A 60 7.40 -8.47 6.68
CA ILE A 60 6.56 -8.72 5.51
C ILE A 60 7.36 -8.55 4.21
N LEU A 61 8.16 -7.48 4.11
CA LEU A 61 9.00 -7.25 2.94
C LEU A 61 10.10 -8.32 2.80
N MET A 62 10.70 -8.75 3.91
CA MET A 62 11.70 -9.81 3.92
C MET A 62 11.12 -11.14 3.44
N GLU A 63 9.98 -11.55 4.00
CA GLU A 63 9.31 -12.80 3.60
C GLU A 63 8.81 -12.75 2.17
N THR A 64 8.23 -11.63 1.75
CA THR A 64 7.78 -11.45 0.36
C THR A 64 8.97 -11.57 -0.62
N ASN A 65 10.12 -10.99 -0.29
CA ASN A 65 11.35 -11.12 -1.08
C ASN A 65 11.94 -12.54 -1.06
N SER A 66 11.79 -13.27 0.04
CA SER A 66 12.25 -14.65 0.15
C SER A 66 11.41 -15.59 -0.73
N MET A 67 10.08 -15.43 -0.68
CA MET A 67 9.14 -16.25 -1.44
C MET A 67 9.20 -15.94 -2.94
N MET A 68 9.25 -14.65 -3.28
CA MET A 68 9.42 -14.21 -4.66
C MET A 68 10.91 -14.15 -4.97
N HIS A 69 11.46 -15.24 -5.50
CA HIS A 69 12.85 -15.28 -5.92
C HIS A 69 13.07 -14.28 -7.07
N PHE A 70 13.42 -13.03 -6.74
CA PHE A 70 13.70 -11.97 -7.72
C PHE A 70 15.05 -12.21 -8.38
N SER A 71 15.12 -13.24 -9.22
CA SER A 71 16.23 -13.47 -10.14
C SER A 71 16.03 -12.66 -11.42
N PHE A 72 15.74 -11.36 -11.30
CA PHE A 72 15.80 -10.47 -12.45
C PHE A 72 17.24 -10.00 -12.61
N CYS A 73 17.82 -10.41 -13.73
CA CYS A 73 19.15 -10.10 -14.22
C CYS A 73 19.58 -8.66 -13.84
N LYS A 74 20.68 -8.54 -13.11
CA LYS A 74 21.55 -7.36 -13.27
C LYS A 74 22.16 -7.37 -14.66
#